data_AF-A0A1V4YGC9-F1
#
_entry.id   AF-A0A1V4YGC9-F1
#
_cell.length_a   1.000
_cell.length_b   1.000
_cell.length_c   1.000
_cell.angle_alpha   90.00
_cell.angle_beta   90.00
_cell.angle_gamma   90.00
#
_symmetry.space_group_name_H-M   'P 1'
#
loop_
_entity.id
_entity.type
_entity.pdbx_description
1 polymer ?
#
loop_
_entity_poly.entity_id
_entity_poly.type
_entity_poly.pdbx_seq_one_letter_code
_entity_poly.pdbx_strand_id
1 'polypeptide(L)'
;MQKMAINTGYEVTMESTHHGPTDVRSPMVYAEIGSAEEQWEDPMAGEIAARAILEMKEEKMPVAVGFGGGHYAKRQSKILLENNITFGHNFPNHQLDNLDLELVRQAIDKSNADLVYFDRRAMSSAHKEKFTDIVKELGLQLLRESDILDMHGLPWHVYSHMLKLAERSCPGSRLRITDGFRQMILDDVGSSTEDVQTFVMDEGIFSEAVSADKNKVIDLLGMSNVVYLEKDNGTLPGIMMCKRGKEKASADMLIDECIKILKEHYEIKYIPEEMTLYITEERFDPELARELGVPPGPMFAELKNGNPVTANGRIVEPLMVYTKTTRRITLGNTITLK
;
A
#
# COMPACT_ATOMS: atom_id res chain seq x y z
N MET A 1 -9.73 10.80 -26.65
CA MET A 1 -9.07 10.06 -27.75
C MET A 1 -9.21 8.55 -27.63
N GLN A 2 -8.70 7.89 -26.57
CA GLN A 2 -8.67 6.41 -26.47
C GLN A 2 -9.99 5.70 -26.83
N LYS A 3 -11.13 6.15 -26.30
CA LYS A 3 -12.45 5.56 -26.59
C LYS A 3 -12.82 5.61 -28.08
N MET A 4 -12.38 6.64 -28.81
CA MET A 4 -12.67 6.83 -30.23
C MET A 4 -11.68 6.10 -31.14
N ALA A 5 -10.48 5.77 -30.64
CA ALA A 5 -9.45 5.04 -31.37
C ALA A 5 -9.64 3.51 -31.34
N ILE A 6 -10.68 3.01 -30.66
CA ILE A 6 -10.95 1.57 -30.61
C ILE A 6 -11.28 1.07 -32.03
N ASN A 7 -10.62 -0.01 -32.45
CA ASN A 7 -10.74 -0.64 -33.77
C ASN A 7 -10.28 0.22 -34.97
N THR A 8 -9.55 1.32 -34.74
CA THR A 8 -9.01 2.15 -35.83
C THR A 8 -7.58 1.77 -36.22
N GLY A 9 -6.89 0.99 -35.38
CA GLY A 9 -5.48 0.62 -35.56
C GLY A 9 -4.49 1.63 -34.97
N TYR A 10 -4.96 2.79 -34.51
CA TYR A 10 -4.13 3.79 -33.82
C TYR A 10 -3.96 3.46 -32.33
N GLU A 11 -2.73 3.57 -31.83
CA GLU A 11 -2.42 3.57 -30.40
C GLU A 11 -2.54 5.01 -29.86
N VAL A 12 -3.15 5.19 -28.69
CA VAL A 12 -3.21 6.48 -28.00
C VAL A 12 -2.24 6.45 -26.83
N THR A 13 -1.26 7.35 -26.84
CA THR A 13 -0.20 7.42 -25.84
C THR A 13 0.10 8.87 -25.48
N MET A 14 0.60 9.09 -24.27
CA MET A 14 1.31 10.32 -23.96
C MET A 14 2.70 10.33 -24.61
N GLU A 15 3.28 11.53 -24.67
CA GLU A 15 4.69 11.73 -24.95
C GLU A 15 5.37 12.41 -23.77
N SER A 16 6.66 12.11 -23.61
CA SER A 16 7.48 12.78 -22.61
C SER A 16 7.66 14.24 -22.97
N THR A 17 7.91 15.11 -21.98
CA THR A 17 8.16 16.54 -22.22
C THR A 17 9.36 16.73 -23.13
N HIS A 18 9.13 17.41 -24.26
CA HIS A 18 10.15 17.69 -25.25
C HIS A 18 9.72 18.86 -26.15
N HIS A 19 10.68 19.40 -26.91
CA HIS A 19 10.49 20.54 -27.82
C HIS A 19 9.95 21.83 -27.15
N GLY A 20 9.77 22.88 -27.95
CA GLY A 20 9.23 24.17 -27.50
C GLY A 20 7.83 24.41 -28.05
N PRO A 21 7.23 25.58 -27.77
CA PRO A 21 7.80 26.71 -27.04
C PRO A 21 7.81 26.50 -25.52
N THR A 22 8.81 27.05 -24.83
CA THR A 22 8.93 26.96 -23.36
C THR A 22 8.51 28.25 -22.64
N ASP A 23 8.49 29.39 -23.35
CA ASP A 23 8.08 30.69 -22.82
C ASP A 23 6.57 30.92 -23.05
N VAL A 24 5.75 30.03 -22.48
CA VAL A 24 4.29 30.10 -22.52
C VAL A 24 3.77 30.18 -21.10
N ARG A 25 2.84 31.12 -20.86
CA ARG A 25 2.23 31.35 -19.53
C ARG A 25 0.86 30.72 -19.37
N SER A 26 0.18 30.43 -20.48
CA SER A 26 -1.10 29.74 -20.48
C SER A 26 -0.88 28.22 -20.39
N PRO A 27 -1.66 27.48 -19.59
CA PRO A 27 -1.65 26.02 -19.63
C PRO A 27 -1.87 25.53 -21.07
N MET A 28 -1.04 24.61 -21.53
CA MET A 28 -1.08 24.09 -22.90
C MET A 28 -0.70 22.62 -22.96
N VAL A 29 -1.20 21.95 -24.00
CA VAL A 29 -0.87 20.56 -24.33
C VAL A 29 -0.85 20.41 -25.86
N TYR A 30 0.01 19.54 -26.37
CA TYR A 30 0.00 19.15 -27.77
C TYR A 30 -0.93 17.95 -27.98
N ALA A 31 -1.73 18.00 -29.05
CA ALA A 31 -2.59 16.92 -29.50
C ALA A 31 -2.17 16.56 -30.93
N GLU A 32 -1.51 15.42 -31.09
CA GLU A 32 -0.75 15.11 -32.30
C GLU A 32 -1.27 13.85 -33.01
N ILE A 33 -1.00 13.79 -34.30
CA ILE A 33 -1.24 12.61 -35.15
C ILE A 33 0.13 12.18 -35.68
N GLY A 34 0.50 10.93 -35.45
CA GLY A 34 1.79 10.39 -35.83
C GLY A 34 1.70 9.07 -36.60
N SER A 35 2.76 8.62 -37.27
CA SER A 35 4.11 9.23 -37.25
C SER A 35 4.64 9.65 -38.62
N ALA A 36 3.85 9.53 -39.68
CA ALA A 36 4.23 9.94 -41.03
C ALA A 36 3.09 10.66 -41.74
N GLU A 37 3.41 11.24 -42.90
CA GLU A 37 2.49 12.00 -43.76
C GLU A 37 1.19 11.27 -44.06
N GLU A 38 1.24 9.95 -44.27
CA GLU A 38 0.06 9.11 -44.45
C GLU A 38 -0.92 9.21 -43.27
N GLN A 39 -0.43 9.22 -42.02
CA GLN A 39 -1.30 9.35 -40.85
C GLN A 39 -1.75 10.80 -40.66
N TRP A 40 -0.91 11.78 -40.99
CA TRP A 40 -1.27 13.21 -40.89
C TRP A 40 -2.44 13.58 -41.80
N GLU A 41 -2.54 12.93 -42.96
CA GLU A 41 -3.61 13.13 -43.93
C GLU A 41 -4.84 12.23 -43.69
N ASP A 42 -4.78 11.31 -42.72
CA ASP A 42 -5.89 10.39 -42.41
C ASP A 42 -7.08 11.16 -41.80
N PRO A 43 -8.24 11.25 -42.50
CA PRO A 43 -9.40 11.96 -41.98
C PRO A 43 -9.94 11.37 -40.68
N MET A 44 -9.78 10.06 -40.46
CA MET A 44 -10.22 9.39 -39.23
C MET A 44 -9.38 9.84 -38.03
N ALA A 45 -8.06 9.91 -38.19
CA ALA A 45 -7.16 10.40 -37.14
C ALA A 45 -7.45 11.89 -36.84
N GLY A 46 -7.67 12.69 -37.88
CA GLY A 46 -8.10 14.08 -37.78
C GLY A 46 -9.40 14.25 -37.00
N GLU A 47 -10.42 13.44 -37.31
CA GLU A 47 -11.70 13.47 -36.61
C GLU A 47 -11.55 13.10 -35.13
N ILE A 48 -10.78 12.06 -34.81
CA ILE A 48 -10.52 11.64 -33.42
C ILE A 48 -9.86 12.77 -32.62
N ALA A 49 -8.84 13.41 -33.19
CA ALA A 49 -8.13 14.51 -32.54
C ALA A 49 -9.04 15.73 -32.34
N ALA A 50 -9.75 16.16 -33.38
CA ALA A 50 -10.66 17.30 -33.33
C ALA A 50 -11.79 17.09 -32.30
N ARG A 51 -12.43 15.92 -32.33
CA ARG A 51 -13.48 15.58 -31.35
C ARG A 51 -12.94 15.55 -29.93
N ALA A 52 -11.74 15.02 -29.72
CA ALA A 52 -11.16 14.98 -28.38
C ALA A 52 -10.88 16.39 -27.81
N ILE A 53 -10.46 17.32 -28.67
CA ILE A 53 -10.26 18.73 -28.29
C ILE A 53 -11.61 19.38 -27.95
N LEU A 54 -12.63 19.19 -28.79
CA LEU A 54 -13.95 19.81 -28.59
C LEU A 54 -14.74 19.22 -27.40
N GLU A 55 -14.53 17.94 -27.10
CA GLU A 55 -15.18 17.23 -25.99
C GLU A 55 -14.39 17.30 -24.67
N MET A 56 -13.23 17.97 -24.66
CA MET A 56 -12.39 18.11 -23.48
C MET A 56 -13.17 18.81 -22.36
N LYS A 57 -13.12 18.22 -21.16
CA LYS A 57 -13.67 18.79 -19.94
C LYS A 57 -12.56 18.93 -18.92
N GLU A 58 -12.52 20.07 -18.27
CA GLU A 58 -11.65 20.27 -17.13
C GLU A 58 -12.18 19.45 -15.95
N GLU A 59 -11.33 18.53 -15.47
CA GLU A 59 -11.60 17.74 -14.28
C GLU A 59 -10.45 17.93 -13.28
N LYS A 60 -10.79 18.11 -12.01
CA LYS A 60 -9.79 18.18 -10.95
C LYS A 60 -9.36 16.76 -10.57
N MET A 61 -8.10 16.46 -10.82
CA MET A 61 -7.48 15.19 -10.48
C MET A 61 -6.05 15.43 -9.96
N PRO A 62 -5.48 14.52 -9.14
CA PRO A 62 -4.09 14.59 -8.74
C PRO A 62 -3.18 14.71 -9.97
N VAL A 63 -2.28 15.68 -9.95
CA VAL A 63 -1.30 15.89 -11.02
C VAL A 63 0.06 15.32 -10.63
N ALA A 64 0.58 14.40 -11.42
CA ALA A 64 1.90 13.82 -11.23
C ALA A 64 2.97 14.47 -12.13
N VAL A 65 4.20 14.54 -11.62
CA VAL A 65 5.40 14.62 -12.49
C VAL A 65 5.99 13.22 -12.61
N GLY A 66 6.22 12.78 -13.85
CA GLY A 66 6.72 11.43 -14.13
C GLY A 66 8.20 11.39 -14.49
N PHE A 67 8.89 10.35 -14.04
CA PHE A 67 10.29 10.09 -14.40
C PHE A 67 10.48 8.66 -14.89
N GLY A 68 11.35 8.52 -15.88
CA GLY A 68 11.74 7.25 -16.46
C GLY A 68 10.85 6.75 -17.58
N GLY A 69 11.33 5.73 -18.28
CA GLY A 69 10.68 5.17 -19.47
C GLY A 69 11.26 5.72 -20.77
N GLY A 70 10.59 5.39 -21.87
CA GLY A 70 10.93 5.91 -23.20
C GLY A 70 10.16 7.18 -23.55
N HIS A 71 10.41 7.70 -24.75
CA HIS A 71 9.77 8.92 -25.26
C HIS A 71 8.23 8.85 -25.21
N TYR A 72 7.62 7.71 -25.60
CA TYR A 72 6.17 7.50 -25.55
C TYR A 72 5.60 7.19 -24.15
N ALA A 73 6.38 7.28 -23.06
CA ALA A 73 5.88 7.20 -21.68
C ALA A 73 4.80 6.10 -21.43
N LYS A 74 5.01 4.88 -21.95
CA LYS A 74 3.96 3.83 -22.02
C LYS A 74 3.35 3.49 -20.65
N ARG A 75 4.15 3.51 -19.59
CA ARG A 75 3.65 3.22 -18.23
C ARG A 75 2.84 4.35 -17.65
N GLN A 76 3.28 5.59 -17.83
CA GLN A 76 2.53 6.77 -17.44
C GLN A 76 1.21 6.88 -18.21
N SER A 77 1.22 6.59 -19.51
CA SER A 77 0.01 6.51 -20.34
C SER A 77 -0.99 5.48 -19.79
N LYS A 78 -0.52 4.28 -19.45
CA LYS A 78 -1.35 3.24 -18.84
C LYS A 78 -1.96 3.74 -17.52
N ILE A 79 -1.14 4.34 -16.65
CA ILE A 79 -1.60 4.85 -15.36
C ILE A 79 -2.66 5.95 -15.55
N LEU A 80 -2.42 6.92 -16.43
CA LEU A 80 -3.36 8.00 -16.74
C LEU A 80 -4.70 7.47 -17.27
N LEU A 81 -4.67 6.43 -18.12
CA LEU A 81 -5.88 5.91 -18.76
C LEU A 81 -6.69 4.98 -17.84
N GLU A 82 -6.04 4.32 -16.89
CA GLU A 82 -6.66 3.32 -16.01
C GLU A 82 -6.94 3.85 -14.59
N ASN A 83 -6.44 5.04 -14.22
CA ASN A 83 -6.56 5.59 -12.87
C ASN A 83 -6.99 7.06 -12.89
N ASN A 84 -7.57 7.53 -11.79
CA ASN A 84 -8.02 8.91 -11.63
C ASN A 84 -6.86 9.86 -11.28
N ILE A 85 -5.79 9.87 -12.08
CA ILE A 85 -4.70 10.86 -12.01
C ILE A 85 -4.35 11.36 -13.40
N THR A 86 -3.69 12.52 -13.47
CA THR A 86 -3.06 13.01 -14.70
C THR A 86 -1.57 13.25 -14.49
N PHE A 87 -0.89 13.60 -15.57
CA PHE A 87 0.48 14.04 -15.52
C PHE A 87 0.63 15.43 -16.13
N GLY A 88 1.51 16.24 -15.52
CA GLY A 88 2.08 17.41 -16.15
C GLY A 88 3.34 17.01 -16.91
N HIS A 89 4.50 17.47 -16.42
CA HIS A 89 5.79 17.11 -17.01
C HIS A 89 6.16 15.63 -16.84
N ASN A 90 6.80 15.06 -17.87
CA ASN A 90 7.30 13.69 -17.90
C ASN A 90 8.70 13.64 -18.49
N PHE A 91 9.63 13.02 -17.77
CA PHE A 91 11.04 12.95 -18.18
C PHE A 91 11.46 11.53 -18.53
N PRO A 92 11.86 11.25 -19.79
CA PRO A 92 12.30 9.93 -20.21
C PRO A 92 13.73 9.66 -19.74
N ASN A 93 14.14 8.39 -19.72
CA ASN A 93 15.44 7.95 -19.21
C ASN A 93 16.64 8.75 -19.78
N HIS A 94 16.63 9.07 -21.07
CA HIS A 94 17.74 9.74 -21.75
C HIS A 94 17.91 11.22 -21.38
N GLN A 95 16.95 11.83 -20.67
CA GLN A 95 17.04 13.21 -20.21
C GLN A 95 17.40 13.32 -18.72
N LEU A 96 17.32 12.23 -17.96
CA LEU A 96 17.47 12.24 -16.49
C LEU A 96 18.82 12.78 -16.01
N ASP A 97 19.89 12.60 -16.78
CA ASP A 97 21.21 13.13 -16.44
C ASP A 97 21.27 14.66 -16.50
N ASN A 98 20.40 15.29 -17.30
CA ASN A 98 20.35 16.74 -17.50
C ASN A 98 19.45 17.48 -16.49
N LEU A 99 18.72 16.75 -15.63
CA LEU A 99 17.82 17.36 -14.67
C LEU A 99 18.54 17.59 -13.34
N ASP A 100 18.43 18.80 -12.82
CA ASP A 100 18.85 19.17 -11.48
C ASP A 100 17.63 19.51 -10.59
N LEU A 101 17.90 19.85 -9.32
CA LEU A 101 16.87 20.24 -8.35
C LEU A 101 15.99 21.39 -8.87
N GLU A 102 16.60 22.38 -9.50
CA GLU A 102 15.92 23.59 -9.95
C GLU A 102 14.99 23.32 -11.14
N LEU A 103 15.43 22.52 -12.12
CA LEU A 103 14.58 22.07 -13.22
C LEU A 103 13.42 21.20 -12.73
N VAL A 104 13.66 20.31 -11.77
CA VAL A 104 12.60 19.50 -11.18
C VAL A 104 11.59 20.38 -10.42
N ARG A 105 12.06 21.37 -9.65
CA ARG A 105 11.19 22.35 -8.98
C ARG A 105 10.34 23.13 -9.97
N GLN A 106 10.93 23.62 -11.07
CA GLN A 106 10.17 24.29 -12.12
C GLN A 106 9.12 23.38 -12.76
N ALA A 107 9.44 22.11 -12.99
CA ALA A 107 8.51 21.15 -13.56
C ALA A 107 7.32 20.90 -12.64
N ILE A 108 7.57 20.78 -11.34
CA ILE A 108 6.54 20.67 -10.29
C ILE A 108 5.65 21.92 -10.27
N ASP A 109 6.25 23.10 -10.18
CA ASP A 109 5.54 24.38 -10.07
C ASP A 109 4.66 24.63 -11.31
N LYS A 110 5.22 24.42 -12.51
CA LYS A 110 4.50 24.59 -13.79
C LYS A 110 3.41 23.56 -14.02
N SER A 111 3.56 22.36 -13.47
CA SER A 111 2.52 21.33 -13.52
C SER A 111 1.44 21.54 -12.45
N ASN A 112 1.69 22.39 -11.45
CA ASN A 112 0.95 22.41 -10.18
C ASN A 112 0.84 20.99 -9.58
N ALA A 113 1.98 20.31 -9.51
CA ALA A 113 2.03 18.88 -9.20
C ALA A 113 1.70 18.58 -7.73
N ASP A 114 0.94 17.52 -7.54
CA ASP A 114 0.52 16.96 -6.26
C ASP A 114 1.43 15.83 -5.77
N LEU A 115 2.03 15.10 -6.72
CA LEU A 115 2.84 13.92 -6.44
C LEU A 115 3.90 13.67 -7.53
N VAL A 116 4.80 12.74 -7.26
CA VAL A 116 5.81 12.27 -8.21
C VAL A 116 5.68 10.77 -8.43
N TYR A 117 5.86 10.34 -9.67
CA TYR A 117 5.83 8.93 -10.07
C TYR A 117 7.11 8.54 -10.82
N PHE A 118 7.67 7.39 -10.48
CA PHE A 118 8.82 6.80 -11.18
C PHE A 118 8.41 5.53 -11.92
N ASP A 119 8.76 5.40 -13.20
CA ASP A 119 8.91 4.09 -13.83
C ASP A 119 10.19 3.42 -13.29
N ARG A 120 10.06 2.85 -12.09
CA ARG A 120 11.19 2.28 -11.33
C ARG A 120 11.91 1.15 -12.07
N ARG A 121 11.21 0.46 -12.99
CA ARG A 121 11.78 -0.63 -13.80
C ARG A 121 12.62 -0.09 -14.94
N ALA A 122 12.26 1.07 -15.49
CA ALA A 122 13.03 1.73 -16.52
C ALA A 122 14.23 2.52 -15.96
N MET A 123 14.15 3.05 -14.73
CA MET A 123 15.20 3.89 -14.15
C MET A 123 16.36 3.09 -13.54
N SER A 124 17.58 3.61 -13.70
CA SER A 124 18.77 3.13 -12.98
C SER A 124 18.64 3.36 -11.46
N SER A 125 19.37 2.58 -10.66
CA SER A 125 19.38 2.77 -9.20
C SER A 125 19.90 4.16 -8.81
N ALA A 126 20.94 4.66 -9.49
CA ALA A 126 21.50 5.99 -9.26
C ALA A 126 20.49 7.11 -9.55
N HIS A 127 19.72 7.02 -10.64
CA HIS A 127 18.65 7.98 -10.92
C HIS A 127 17.53 7.91 -9.87
N LYS A 128 17.12 6.70 -9.48
CA LYS A 128 16.09 6.54 -8.44
C LYS A 128 16.52 7.19 -7.12
N GLU A 129 17.77 7.01 -6.71
CA GLU A 129 18.33 7.64 -5.51
C GLU A 129 18.35 9.17 -5.64
N LYS A 130 19.01 9.70 -6.69
CA LYS A 130 19.10 11.14 -6.99
C LYS A 130 17.74 11.83 -6.93
N PHE A 131 16.74 11.31 -7.64
CA PHE A 131 15.43 11.94 -7.69
C PHE A 131 14.60 11.68 -6.44
N THR A 132 14.81 10.60 -5.70
CA THR A 132 14.16 10.44 -4.38
C THR A 132 14.61 11.54 -3.43
N ASP A 133 15.90 11.87 -3.42
CA ASP A 133 16.45 12.94 -2.58
C ASP A 133 15.89 14.32 -2.98
N ILE A 134 15.87 14.63 -4.28
CA ILE A 134 15.27 15.87 -4.80
C ILE A 134 13.79 15.98 -4.42
N VAL A 135 13.01 14.91 -4.62
CA VAL A 135 11.57 14.91 -4.32
C VAL A 135 11.32 15.12 -2.82
N LYS A 136 12.14 14.50 -1.98
CA LYS A 136 12.09 14.68 -0.53
C LYS A 136 12.44 16.11 -0.12
N GLU A 137 13.46 16.72 -0.72
CA GLU A 137 13.84 18.11 -0.47
C GLU A 137 12.71 19.09 -0.84
N LEU A 138 11.99 18.80 -1.94
CA LEU A 138 10.86 19.60 -2.41
C LEU A 138 9.55 19.31 -1.65
N GLY A 139 9.54 18.37 -0.69
CA GLY A 139 8.38 18.08 0.16
C GLY A 139 7.22 17.38 -0.55
N LEU A 140 7.45 16.79 -1.71
CA LEU A 140 6.45 16.05 -2.48
C LEU A 140 6.44 14.56 -2.13
N GLN A 141 5.30 13.93 -2.40
CA GLN A 141 5.12 12.49 -2.16
C GLN A 141 5.51 11.70 -3.41
N LEU A 142 6.43 10.75 -3.25
CA LEU A 142 6.77 9.77 -4.28
C LEU A 142 5.84 8.55 -4.16
N LEU A 143 4.95 8.37 -5.12
CA LEU A 143 4.00 7.25 -5.14
C LEU A 143 4.43 6.16 -6.13
N ARG A 144 4.23 4.90 -5.73
CA ARG A 144 4.35 3.74 -6.61
C ARG A 144 3.03 3.52 -7.35
N GLU A 145 3.07 2.75 -8.44
CA GLU A 145 1.87 2.35 -9.19
C GLU A 145 0.80 1.73 -8.28
N SER A 146 1.20 0.85 -7.35
CA SER A 146 0.30 0.28 -6.35
C SER A 146 -0.30 1.30 -5.38
N ASP A 147 0.42 2.38 -5.06
CA ASP A 147 -0.11 3.42 -4.15
C ASP A 147 -1.17 4.25 -4.90
N ILE A 148 -0.96 4.50 -6.19
CA ILE A 148 -1.93 5.15 -7.10
C ILE A 148 -3.18 4.28 -7.26
N LEU A 149 -3.02 2.96 -7.38
CA LEU A 149 -4.14 2.01 -7.40
C LEU A 149 -4.91 2.03 -6.07
N ASP A 150 -4.21 2.01 -4.93
CA ASP A 150 -4.82 2.06 -3.60
C ASP A 150 -5.66 3.34 -3.40
N MET A 151 -5.29 4.45 -4.04
CA MET A 151 -6.02 5.71 -4.00
C MET A 151 -7.35 5.71 -4.78
N HIS A 152 -7.59 4.75 -5.69
CA HIS A 152 -8.74 4.76 -6.61
C HIS A 152 -10.09 5.03 -5.93
N GLY A 153 -10.80 6.08 -6.37
CA GLY A 153 -12.11 6.47 -5.81
C GLY A 153 -12.04 7.28 -4.52
N LEU A 154 -10.87 7.52 -3.94
CA LEU A 154 -10.72 8.44 -2.82
C LEU A 154 -10.48 9.88 -3.30
N PRO A 155 -11.04 10.90 -2.64
CA PRO A 155 -10.67 12.28 -2.89
C PRO A 155 -9.19 12.51 -2.55
N TRP A 156 -8.47 13.20 -3.45
CA TRP A 156 -7.03 13.47 -3.30
C TRP A 156 -6.66 14.08 -1.96
N HIS A 157 -7.43 15.06 -1.49
CA HIS A 157 -7.15 15.76 -0.24
C HIS A 157 -7.18 14.82 0.97
N VAL A 158 -8.06 13.82 0.98
CA VAL A 158 -8.12 12.78 2.03
C VAL A 158 -6.89 11.87 1.94
N TYR A 159 -6.58 11.37 0.74
CA TYR A 159 -5.40 10.52 0.53
C TYR A 159 -4.09 11.23 0.89
N SER A 160 -3.92 12.47 0.43
CA SER A 160 -2.77 13.33 0.75
C SER A 160 -2.65 13.60 2.26
N HIS A 161 -3.78 13.80 2.95
CA HIS A 161 -3.77 13.92 4.40
C HIS A 161 -3.30 12.63 5.08
N MET A 162 -3.78 11.46 4.64
CA MET A 162 -3.32 10.16 5.16
C MET A 162 -1.83 9.91 4.90
N LEU A 163 -1.29 10.32 3.75
CA LEU A 163 0.16 10.23 3.48
C LEU A 163 0.96 11.05 4.51
N LYS A 164 0.50 12.26 4.85
CA LYS A 164 1.14 13.10 5.87
C LYS A 164 1.06 12.46 7.26
N LEU A 165 -0.06 11.83 7.61
CA LEU A 165 -0.19 11.09 8.87
C LEU A 165 0.72 9.86 8.91
N ALA A 166 0.84 9.12 7.81
CA ALA A 166 1.73 7.97 7.69
C ALA A 166 3.19 8.38 7.86
N GLU A 167 3.62 9.44 7.18
CA GLU A 167 5.01 9.92 7.27
C GLU A 167 5.36 10.40 8.68
N ARG A 168 4.41 10.99 9.43
CA ARG A 168 4.61 11.38 10.83
C ARG A 168 4.66 10.19 11.78
N SER A 169 3.79 9.21 11.56
CA SER A 169 3.57 8.10 12.50
C SER A 169 4.53 6.93 12.28
N CYS A 170 4.89 6.67 11.02
CA CYS A 170 5.78 5.58 10.62
C CYS A 170 6.45 5.93 9.28
N PRO A 171 7.53 6.75 9.28
CA PRO A 171 8.23 7.15 8.07
C PRO A 171 8.63 5.97 7.19
N GLY A 172 8.44 6.10 5.88
CA GLY A 172 8.74 5.04 4.90
C GLY A 172 7.78 3.84 4.92
N SER A 173 6.69 3.91 5.68
CA SER A 173 5.58 2.96 5.55
C SER A 173 4.67 3.29 4.38
N ARG A 174 3.89 2.30 3.97
CA ARG A 174 2.90 2.40 2.89
C ARG A 174 1.51 2.38 3.48
N LEU A 175 0.62 3.18 2.91
CA LEU A 175 -0.82 3.12 3.21
C LEU A 175 -1.42 1.89 2.54
N ARG A 176 -2.29 1.18 3.27
CA ARG A 176 -3.16 0.15 2.73
C ARG A 176 -4.61 0.54 2.99
N ILE A 177 -5.28 0.91 1.91
CA ILE A 177 -6.68 1.35 1.95
C ILE A 177 -7.56 0.11 1.88
N THR A 178 -8.38 -0.10 2.91
CA THR A 178 -9.31 -1.23 2.96
C THR A 178 -10.60 -0.91 2.22
N ASP A 179 -11.35 -1.94 1.84
CA ASP A 179 -12.62 -1.77 1.13
C ASP A 179 -13.67 -1.14 2.05
N GLY A 180 -13.70 -1.51 3.33
CA GLY A 180 -14.60 -0.91 4.33
C GLY A 180 -14.35 0.59 4.51
N PHE A 181 -13.08 1.01 4.58
CA PHE A 181 -12.75 2.43 4.68
C PHE A 181 -13.11 3.17 3.39
N ARG A 182 -12.82 2.58 2.22
CA ARG A 182 -13.16 3.16 0.92
C ARG A 182 -14.66 3.41 0.78
N GLN A 183 -15.48 2.42 1.09
CA GLN A 183 -16.94 2.54 1.03
C GLN A 183 -17.44 3.62 2.01
N MET A 184 -16.90 3.63 3.23
CA MET A 184 -17.26 4.62 4.25
C MET A 184 -17.01 6.07 3.80
N ILE A 185 -15.90 6.34 3.10
CA ILE A 185 -15.58 7.68 2.58
C ILE A 185 -16.47 8.03 1.37
N LEU A 186 -16.73 7.07 0.48
CA LEU A 186 -17.59 7.27 -0.70
C LEU A 186 -19.04 7.58 -0.33
N ASP A 187 -19.56 6.99 0.75
CA ASP A 187 -20.94 7.23 1.22
C ASP A 187 -21.09 8.60 1.93
N ASP A 188 -19.98 9.21 2.36
CA ASP A 188 -19.97 10.48 3.08
C ASP A 188 -19.65 11.66 2.14
N VAL A 189 -20.70 12.20 1.52
CA VAL A 189 -20.67 13.26 0.49
C VAL A 189 -20.12 14.62 1.00
N GLY A 190 -19.65 14.70 2.25
CA GLY A 190 -19.04 15.89 2.86
C GLY A 190 -17.80 15.61 3.70
N SER A 191 -17.16 14.44 3.53
CA SER A 191 -15.98 14.05 4.31
C SER A 191 -14.84 15.08 4.19
N SER A 192 -14.45 15.65 5.33
CA SER A 192 -13.38 16.65 5.45
C SER A 192 -12.05 15.98 5.74
N THR A 193 -10.92 16.62 5.38
CA THR A 193 -9.57 16.17 5.77
C THR A 193 -9.40 16.03 7.28
N GLU A 194 -10.19 16.77 8.08
CA GLU A 194 -10.11 16.74 9.55
C GLU A 194 -10.73 15.48 10.17
N ASP A 195 -11.39 14.66 9.36
CA ASP A 195 -12.13 13.49 9.81
C ASP A 195 -11.28 12.22 9.89
N VAL A 196 -9.99 12.23 9.56
CA VAL A 196 -9.13 11.04 9.69
C VAL A 196 -8.17 11.19 10.87
N GLN A 197 -8.09 10.16 11.70
CA GLN A 197 -7.26 10.14 12.90
C GLN A 197 -6.46 8.83 12.97
N THR A 198 -5.20 8.94 13.37
CA THR A 198 -4.31 7.80 13.62
C THR A 198 -4.53 7.22 15.02
N PHE A 199 -4.55 5.90 15.11
CA PHE A 199 -4.55 5.16 16.36
C PHE A 199 -3.60 3.96 16.27
N VAL A 200 -3.17 3.46 17.44
CA VAL A 200 -2.29 2.30 17.54
C VAL A 200 -3.05 1.17 18.22
N MET A 201 -3.00 -0.01 17.60
CA MET A 201 -3.48 -1.25 18.20
C MET A 201 -2.59 -1.65 19.38
N ASP A 202 -3.15 -2.37 20.33
CA ASP A 202 -2.34 -3.00 21.37
C ASP A 202 -1.31 -3.95 20.73
N GLU A 203 -0.03 -3.68 20.96
CA GLU A 203 1.07 -4.41 20.34
C GLU A 203 1.04 -5.89 20.73
N GLY A 204 0.64 -6.19 21.97
CA GLY A 204 0.59 -7.55 22.49
C GLY A 204 -0.35 -8.43 21.67
N ILE A 205 -1.62 -8.04 21.54
CA ILE A 205 -2.60 -8.87 20.80
C ILE A 205 -2.39 -8.82 19.29
N PHE A 206 -2.09 -7.65 18.73
CA PHE A 206 -2.02 -7.50 17.27
C PHE A 206 -0.80 -8.23 16.70
N SER A 207 0.38 -8.09 17.34
CA SER A 207 1.58 -8.81 16.89
C SER A 207 1.42 -10.32 17.04
N GLU A 208 0.71 -10.77 18.08
CA GLU A 208 0.43 -12.18 18.30
C GLU A 208 -0.49 -12.76 17.23
N ALA A 209 -1.58 -12.06 16.91
CA ALA A 209 -2.51 -12.47 15.86
C ALA A 209 -1.81 -12.51 14.48
N VAL A 210 -0.97 -11.52 14.18
CA VAL A 210 -0.16 -11.50 12.94
C VAL A 210 0.83 -12.67 12.91
N SER A 211 1.42 -13.04 14.06
CA SER A 211 2.35 -14.17 14.15
C SER A 211 1.63 -15.52 13.99
N ALA A 212 0.40 -15.63 14.48
CA ALA A 212 -0.42 -16.83 14.37
C ALA A 212 -0.93 -17.05 12.94
N ASP A 213 -1.54 -16.02 12.33
CA ASP A 213 -2.07 -16.08 10.96
C ASP A 213 -2.12 -14.69 10.32
N LYS A 214 -1.00 -14.28 9.72
CA LYS A 214 -0.88 -13.00 9.01
C LYS A 214 -1.94 -12.83 7.90
N ASN A 215 -2.27 -13.89 7.18
CA ASN A 215 -3.17 -13.80 6.04
C ASN A 215 -4.60 -13.49 6.51
N LYS A 216 -5.10 -14.19 7.55
CA LYS A 216 -6.40 -13.86 8.15
C LYS A 216 -6.46 -12.46 8.72
N VAL A 217 -5.37 -11.95 9.30
CA VAL A 217 -5.31 -10.56 9.76
C VAL A 217 -5.43 -9.59 8.59
N ILE A 218 -4.75 -9.85 7.46
CA ILE A 218 -4.89 -9.01 6.26
C ILE A 218 -6.31 -9.06 5.69
N ASP A 219 -6.92 -10.25 5.63
CA ASP A 219 -8.30 -10.42 5.15
C ASP A 219 -9.31 -9.67 6.05
N LEU A 220 -9.15 -9.79 7.38
CA LEU A 220 -9.91 -9.03 8.37
C LEU A 220 -9.77 -7.52 8.13
N LEU A 221 -8.54 -7.03 8.00
CA LEU A 221 -8.28 -5.61 7.76
C LEU A 221 -8.93 -5.17 6.46
N GLY A 222 -8.85 -5.95 5.37
CA GLY A 222 -9.45 -5.64 4.08
C GLY A 222 -10.94 -5.28 4.14
N MET A 223 -11.70 -5.90 5.05
CA MET A 223 -13.14 -5.65 5.23
C MET A 223 -13.46 -4.55 6.26
N SER A 224 -12.46 -4.13 7.05
CA SER A 224 -12.65 -3.18 8.15
C SER A 224 -12.72 -1.72 7.68
N ASN A 225 -13.25 -0.83 8.52
CA ASN A 225 -13.33 0.61 8.23
C ASN A 225 -12.06 1.38 8.67
N VAL A 226 -10.88 0.80 8.45
CA VAL A 226 -9.60 1.42 8.81
C VAL A 226 -8.64 1.44 7.63
N VAL A 227 -7.68 2.35 7.64
CA VAL A 227 -6.46 2.26 6.81
C VAL A 227 -5.35 1.74 7.71
N TYR A 228 -4.50 0.86 7.22
CA TYR A 228 -3.36 0.36 8.01
C TYR A 228 -2.03 0.66 7.33
N LEU A 229 -0.98 0.78 8.14
CA LEU A 229 0.38 0.98 7.65
C LEU A 229 1.07 -0.37 7.43
N GLU A 230 1.85 -0.47 6.37
CA GLU A 230 2.70 -1.63 6.08
C GLU A 230 4.12 -1.15 5.76
N LYS A 231 5.13 -1.73 6.41
CA LYS A 231 6.55 -1.43 6.07
C LYS A 231 6.94 -2.16 4.79
N ASP A 232 7.98 -1.68 4.10
CA ASP A 232 8.48 -2.29 2.86
C ASP A 232 8.90 -3.77 2.99
N ASN A 233 9.25 -4.23 4.20
CA ASN A 233 9.54 -5.64 4.51
C ASN A 233 8.27 -6.48 4.81
N GLY A 234 7.08 -5.90 4.67
CA GLY A 234 5.79 -6.54 4.95
C GLY A 234 5.41 -6.56 6.44
N THR A 235 6.17 -5.91 7.33
CA THR A 235 5.79 -5.81 8.75
C THR A 235 4.58 -4.90 8.93
N LEU A 236 3.61 -5.37 9.72
CA LEU A 236 2.44 -4.59 10.14
C LEU A 236 2.71 -4.00 11.54
N PRO A 237 2.98 -2.68 11.68
CA PRO A 237 3.35 -2.07 12.96
C PRO A 237 2.16 -1.83 13.90
N GLY A 238 0.94 -2.24 13.54
CA GLY A 238 -0.27 -1.97 14.34
C GLY A 238 -0.71 -0.51 14.34
N ILE A 239 -0.16 0.33 13.45
CA ILE A 239 -0.56 1.73 13.27
C ILE A 239 -1.64 1.80 12.19
N MET A 240 -2.76 2.41 12.54
CA MET A 240 -3.95 2.47 11.71
C MET A 240 -4.54 3.88 11.69
N MET A 241 -5.45 4.12 10.75
CA MET A 241 -6.21 5.36 10.64
C MET A 241 -7.69 5.02 10.47
N CYS A 242 -8.57 5.82 11.07
CA CYS A 242 -10.01 5.67 10.91
C CYS A 242 -10.68 7.04 10.92
N LYS A 243 -12.02 7.05 10.78
CA LYS A 243 -12.77 8.28 10.99
C LYS A 243 -12.63 8.76 12.45
N ARG A 244 -12.46 10.06 12.66
CA ARG A 244 -12.34 10.68 13.98
C ARG A 244 -13.55 10.31 14.84
N GLY A 245 -13.29 9.93 16.10
CA GLY A 245 -14.31 9.45 17.03
C GLY A 245 -14.70 7.99 16.84
N LYS A 246 -14.08 7.27 15.88
CA LYS A 246 -14.27 5.82 15.69
C LYS A 246 -13.08 4.99 16.19
N GLU A 247 -12.02 5.61 16.71
CA GLU A 247 -10.76 4.97 17.10
C GLU A 247 -11.00 3.80 18.05
N LYS A 248 -11.73 4.05 19.14
CA LYS A 248 -12.06 3.02 20.13
C LYS A 248 -12.91 1.91 19.54
N ALA A 249 -13.98 2.26 18.79
CA ALA A 249 -14.86 1.27 18.20
C ALA A 249 -14.16 0.38 17.16
N SER A 250 -13.26 0.98 16.36
CA SER A 250 -12.42 0.26 15.41
C SER A 250 -11.42 -0.64 16.12
N ALA A 251 -10.77 -0.17 17.18
CA ALA A 251 -9.82 -0.97 17.95
C ALA A 251 -10.51 -2.14 18.68
N ASP A 252 -11.63 -1.89 19.36
CA ASP A 252 -12.39 -2.92 20.08
C ASP A 252 -12.84 -4.04 19.12
N MET A 253 -13.37 -3.68 17.94
CA MET A 253 -13.74 -4.65 16.90
C MET A 253 -12.54 -5.47 16.41
N LEU A 254 -11.41 -4.81 16.11
CA LEU A 254 -10.21 -5.51 15.65
C LEU A 254 -9.59 -6.41 16.74
N ILE A 255 -9.66 -6.01 18.01
CA ILE A 255 -9.25 -6.83 19.16
C ILE A 255 -10.09 -8.10 19.21
N ASP A 256 -11.42 -7.99 19.16
CA ASP A 256 -12.32 -9.14 19.21
C ASP A 256 -12.04 -10.13 18.06
N GLU A 257 -11.81 -9.62 16.85
CA GLU A 257 -11.47 -10.46 15.70
C GLU A 257 -10.06 -11.08 15.82
N CYS A 258 -9.08 -10.34 16.36
CA CYS A 258 -7.76 -10.92 16.68
C CYS A 258 -7.87 -12.06 17.70
N ILE A 259 -8.72 -11.94 18.73
CA ILE A 259 -8.98 -13.02 19.70
C ILE A 259 -9.57 -14.26 18.99
N LYS A 260 -10.46 -14.07 18.01
CA LYS A 260 -11.03 -15.19 17.23
C LYS A 260 -9.95 -15.90 16.43
N ILE A 261 -9.08 -15.15 15.74
CA ILE A 261 -7.93 -15.72 15.03
C ILE A 261 -7.07 -16.52 15.99
N LEU A 262 -6.70 -15.95 17.15
CA LEU A 262 -5.87 -16.64 18.13
C LEU A 262 -6.51 -17.93 18.69
N LYS A 263 -7.83 -17.97 18.86
CA LYS A 263 -8.57 -19.16 19.32
C LYS A 263 -8.48 -20.35 18.36
N GLU A 264 -8.18 -20.11 17.08
CA GLU A 264 -7.98 -21.18 16.10
C GLU A 264 -6.60 -21.84 16.22
N HIS A 265 -5.64 -21.15 16.85
CA HIS A 265 -4.25 -21.61 16.97
C HIS A 265 -3.82 -21.94 18.40
N TYR A 266 -4.51 -21.40 19.41
CA TYR A 266 -4.14 -21.53 20.81
C TYR A 266 -5.34 -21.82 21.71
N GLU A 267 -5.06 -22.41 22.88
CA GLU A 267 -6.01 -22.44 23.98
C GLU A 267 -6.03 -21.06 24.65
N ILE A 268 -7.11 -20.30 24.42
CA ILE A 268 -7.27 -18.91 24.85
C ILE A 268 -8.32 -18.77 25.96
N LYS A 269 -7.98 -18.03 27.01
CA LYS A 269 -8.94 -17.49 27.99
C LYS A 269 -8.84 -15.97 28.04
N TYR A 270 -9.91 -15.27 27.65
CA TYR A 270 -10.01 -13.81 27.75
C TYR A 270 -10.87 -13.43 28.96
N ILE A 271 -10.37 -12.51 29.80
CA ILE A 271 -11.10 -11.94 30.94
C ILE A 271 -11.35 -10.45 30.64
N PRO A 272 -12.56 -10.09 30.15
CA PRO A 272 -12.88 -8.72 29.75
C PRO A 272 -12.74 -7.69 30.88
N GLU A 273 -13.11 -8.04 32.11
CA GLU A 273 -13.06 -7.14 33.27
C GLU A 273 -11.63 -6.74 33.64
N GLU A 274 -10.67 -7.62 33.34
CA GLU A 274 -9.24 -7.42 33.58
C GLU A 274 -8.50 -6.98 32.30
N MET A 275 -9.19 -6.87 31.17
CA MET A 275 -8.60 -6.66 29.85
C MET A 275 -7.40 -7.58 29.60
N THR A 276 -7.50 -8.85 30.03
CA THR A 276 -6.34 -9.76 30.04
C THR A 276 -6.63 -11.03 29.28
N LEU A 277 -5.74 -11.34 28.34
CA LEU A 277 -5.74 -12.54 27.51
C LEU A 277 -4.69 -13.53 28.05
N TYR A 278 -5.11 -14.77 28.32
CA TYR A 278 -4.23 -15.88 28.67
C TYR A 278 -4.12 -16.80 27.46
N ILE A 279 -2.89 -17.01 27.00
CA ILE A 279 -2.56 -17.90 25.89
C ILE A 279 -1.82 -19.10 26.45
N THR A 280 -2.40 -20.29 26.28
CA THR A 280 -1.77 -21.55 26.65
C THR A 280 -1.22 -22.22 25.41
N GLU A 281 0.09 -22.46 25.44
CA GLU A 281 0.84 -23.15 24.39
C GLU A 281 1.30 -24.51 24.91
N GLU A 282 1.21 -25.52 24.05
CA GLU A 282 1.83 -26.83 24.28
C GLU A 282 3.20 -26.85 23.61
N ARG A 283 4.25 -27.06 24.40
CA ARG A 283 5.63 -27.15 23.91
C ARG A 283 6.23 -28.50 24.20
N PHE A 284 6.85 -29.10 23.20
CA PHE A 284 7.64 -30.31 23.37
C PHE A 284 8.77 -30.03 24.36
N ASP A 285 8.85 -30.84 25.42
CA ASP A 285 9.86 -30.80 26.46
C ASP A 285 10.94 -31.87 26.19
N PRO A 286 12.13 -31.47 25.70
CA PRO A 286 13.21 -32.41 25.41
C PRO A 286 13.75 -33.13 26.64
N GLU A 287 13.66 -32.52 27.83
CA GLU A 287 14.16 -33.12 29.06
C GLU A 287 13.21 -34.23 29.50
N LEU A 288 11.90 -33.95 29.49
CA LEU A 288 10.88 -34.94 29.83
C LEU A 288 10.93 -36.16 28.87
N ALA A 289 11.18 -35.92 27.58
CA ALA A 289 11.40 -36.99 26.61
C ALA A 289 12.63 -37.84 26.93
N ARG A 290 13.74 -37.22 27.36
CA ARG A 290 14.96 -37.95 27.78
C ARG A 290 14.76 -38.75 29.06
N GLU A 291 14.01 -38.21 30.02
CA GLU A 291 13.66 -38.91 31.26
C GLU A 291 12.84 -40.17 31.00
N LEU A 292 11.94 -40.13 30.00
CA LEU A 292 11.21 -41.29 29.52
C LEU A 292 12.05 -42.23 28.62
N GLY A 293 13.33 -41.92 28.42
CA GLY A 293 14.29 -42.75 27.69
C GLY A 293 14.31 -42.54 26.19
N VAL A 294 13.68 -41.47 25.67
CA VAL A 294 13.68 -41.14 24.24
C VAL A 294 14.97 -40.40 23.88
N PRO A 295 15.83 -40.94 23.00
CA PRO A 295 17.03 -40.24 22.57
C PRO A 295 16.69 -39.09 21.61
N PRO A 296 17.50 -38.00 21.60
CA PRO A 296 17.34 -36.93 20.61
C PRO A 296 17.55 -37.47 19.19
N GLY A 297 16.83 -36.92 18.22
CA GLY A 297 16.94 -37.30 16.81
C GLY A 297 15.57 -37.65 16.19
N PRO A 298 15.48 -38.66 15.32
CA PRO A 298 14.24 -39.00 14.60
C PRO A 298 13.04 -39.23 15.52
N MET A 299 13.24 -39.84 16.69
CA MET A 299 12.16 -40.11 17.64
C MET A 299 11.55 -38.83 18.24
N PHE A 300 12.34 -37.76 18.40
CA PHE A 300 11.80 -36.45 18.78
C PHE A 300 10.97 -35.85 17.65
N ALA A 301 11.37 -36.04 16.39
CA ALA A 301 10.60 -35.57 15.26
C ALA A 301 9.26 -36.31 15.16
N GLU A 302 9.24 -37.63 15.38
CA GLU A 302 8.00 -38.42 15.44
C GLU A 302 7.06 -37.92 16.54
N LEU A 303 7.55 -37.76 17.77
CA LEU A 303 6.76 -37.21 18.87
C LEU A 303 6.24 -35.80 18.57
N LYS A 304 7.06 -34.96 17.93
CA LYS A 304 6.66 -33.61 17.51
C LYS A 304 5.61 -33.59 16.40
N ASN A 305 5.59 -34.63 15.56
CA ASN A 305 4.59 -34.82 14.51
C ASN A 305 3.31 -35.49 15.02
N GLY A 306 3.20 -35.73 16.33
CA GLY A 306 2.04 -36.38 16.93
C GLY A 306 2.06 -37.91 16.85
N ASN A 307 3.19 -38.52 16.49
CA ASN A 307 3.32 -39.97 16.41
C ASN A 307 3.94 -40.53 17.71
N PRO A 308 3.35 -41.57 18.32
CA PRO A 308 3.96 -42.25 19.46
C PRO A 308 5.25 -42.98 19.05
N VAL A 309 6.19 -43.09 19.98
CA VAL A 309 7.46 -43.80 19.76
C VAL A 309 7.70 -44.85 20.83
N THR A 310 8.43 -45.90 20.48
CA THR A 310 8.83 -46.94 21.45
C THR A 310 10.25 -46.68 21.92
N ALA A 311 10.41 -46.38 23.21
CA ALA A 311 11.70 -46.18 23.87
C ALA A 311 11.81 -47.10 25.09
N ASN A 312 12.94 -47.79 25.26
CA ASN A 312 13.18 -48.72 26.38
C ASN A 312 12.05 -49.75 26.62
N GLY A 313 11.42 -50.24 25.54
CA GLY A 313 10.33 -51.21 25.63
C GLY A 313 8.98 -50.65 26.10
N ARG A 314 8.84 -49.33 26.21
CA ARG A 314 7.59 -48.63 26.53
C ARG A 314 7.18 -47.71 25.37
N ILE A 315 5.87 -47.55 25.18
CA ILE A 315 5.32 -46.57 24.26
C ILE A 315 5.30 -45.22 24.98
N VAL A 316 5.90 -44.20 24.37
CA VAL A 316 5.85 -42.81 24.80
C VAL A 316 4.91 -42.09 23.85
N GLU A 317 3.79 -41.60 24.39
CA GLU A 317 2.81 -40.80 23.65
C GLU A 317 3.28 -39.34 23.56
N PRO A 318 2.96 -38.60 22.48
CA PRO A 318 3.29 -37.18 22.36
C PRO A 318 2.89 -36.35 23.58
N LEU A 319 1.65 -36.51 24.05
CA LEU A 319 1.13 -35.77 25.21
C LEU A 319 1.93 -36.01 26.51
N MET A 320 2.66 -37.11 26.61
CA MET A 320 3.49 -37.40 27.78
C MET A 320 4.74 -36.54 27.86
N VAL A 321 5.16 -35.89 26.76
CA VAL A 321 6.41 -35.11 26.66
C VAL A 321 6.17 -33.66 26.23
N TYR A 322 4.92 -33.19 26.33
CA TYR A 322 4.57 -31.80 26.11
C TYR A 322 4.23 -31.13 27.44
N THR A 323 4.70 -29.90 27.60
CA THR A 323 4.34 -29.05 28.74
C THR A 323 3.41 -27.93 28.29
N LYS A 324 2.41 -27.63 29.13
CA LYS A 324 1.55 -26.46 28.94
C LYS A 324 2.17 -25.26 29.61
N THR A 325 2.49 -24.24 28.82
CA THR A 325 2.92 -22.93 29.34
C THR A 325 1.85 -21.90 29.04
N THR A 326 1.35 -21.25 30.08
CA THR A 326 0.38 -20.14 29.95
C THR A 326 1.11 -18.82 30.12
N ARG A 327 0.99 -17.93 29.13
CA ARG A 327 1.45 -16.54 29.22
C ARG A 327 0.26 -15.58 29.21
N ARG A 328 0.46 -14.41 29.83
CA ARG A 328 -0.55 -13.35 29.92
C ARG A 328 -0.19 -12.19 29.00
N ILE A 329 -1.19 -11.64 28.34
CA ILE A 329 -1.13 -10.38 27.59
C ILE A 329 -2.19 -9.46 28.19
N THR A 330 -1.77 -8.34 28.78
CA THR A 330 -2.69 -7.30 29.25
C THR A 330 -2.94 -6.35 28.09
N LEU A 331 -4.20 -6.23 27.67
CA LEU A 331 -4.64 -5.37 26.58
C LEU A 331 -4.69 -3.92 27.08
N GLY A 332 -3.90 -3.06 26.45
CA GLY A 332 -3.90 -1.63 26.67
C GLY A 332 -5.08 -0.91 26.00
N ASN A 333 -5.34 0.31 26.46
CA ASN A 333 -6.26 1.21 25.77
C ASN A 333 -5.63 1.69 24.45
N THR A 334 -6.47 1.90 23.45
CA THR A 334 -6.10 2.54 22.18
C THR A 334 -5.37 3.86 22.42
N ILE A 335 -4.17 4.01 21.87
CA ILE A 335 -3.42 5.26 21.94
C ILE A 335 -3.68 6.04 20.66
N THR A 336 -4.29 7.21 20.80
CA THR A 336 -4.39 8.18 19.71
C THR A 336 -3.04 8.87 19.54
N LEU A 337 -2.47 8.80 18.35
CA LEU A 337 -1.29 9.59 18.00
C LEU A 337 -1.76 11.01 17.63
N LYS A 338 -1.12 12.02 18.24
CA LYS A 338 -1.41 13.44 17.97
C LYS A 338 -0.66 13.95 16.75
#